data_AF-W4S269-F1
#
_entry.id   AF-W4S269-F1
#
_cell.length_a   1.000
_cell.length_b   1.000
_cell.length_c   1.000
_cell.angle_alpha   90.00
_cell.angle_beta   90.00
_cell.angle_gamma   90.00
#
_symmetry.space_group_name_H-M   'P 1'
#
loop_
_entity.id
_entity.type
_entity.pdbx_description
1 polymer ?
#
loop_
_entity_poly.entity_id
_entity_poly.type
_entity_poly.pdbx_seq_one_letter_code
_entity_poly.pdbx_strand_id
1 'polypeptide(L)'
;MADVILPIGALPEIDASLTNLDGRVQTARAAGRLPVEAREGWRVLRALGGELGLAGFEFIDLVGLRAGMQNRSVSPVASAQPAAASDGLEIAATAAIYRTDAVVRRAAALQSHPLNIAPCVAMHPEQAAQLQVGAGQMVKVGTDAGKATLPVVLDKRVAPGTVWIESGHGATAPLGAGRVTVVAA
;
A
#
# COMPACT_ATOMS: atom_id res chain seq x y z
N MET A 1 19.68 3.29 -2.86
CA MET A 1 20.00 1.94 -3.40
C MET A 1 20.32 1.04 -2.22
N ALA A 2 20.07 -0.26 -2.36
CA ALA A 2 20.49 -1.26 -1.37
C ALA A 2 21.84 -1.86 -1.80
N ASP A 3 22.73 -2.13 -0.86
CA ASP A 3 24.02 -2.78 -1.12
C ASP A 3 23.87 -4.31 -1.29
N VAL A 4 22.87 -4.91 -0.64
CA VAL A 4 22.61 -6.35 -0.66
C VAL A 4 21.11 -6.61 -0.78
N ILE A 5 20.73 -7.57 -1.62
CA ILE A 5 19.35 -8.06 -1.78
C ILE A 5 19.37 -9.58 -1.65
N LEU A 6 18.58 -10.13 -0.73
CA LEU A 6 18.47 -11.58 -0.49
C LEU A 6 17.07 -12.08 -0.86
N PRO A 7 16.94 -13.17 -1.64
CA PRO A 7 15.64 -13.70 -2.02
C PRO A 7 14.96 -14.41 -0.83
N ILE A 8 13.72 -14.02 -0.54
CA ILE A 8 12.89 -14.67 0.47
C ILE A 8 11.58 -15.16 -0.13
N GLY A 9 11.02 -16.23 0.45
CA GLY A 9 9.74 -16.79 0.03
C GLY A 9 8.55 -15.87 0.27
N ALA A 10 7.57 -15.93 -0.62
CA ALA A 10 6.26 -15.33 -0.42
C ALA A 10 5.43 -16.17 0.58
N LEU A 11 4.35 -15.58 1.13
CA LEU A 11 3.50 -16.26 2.12
C LEU A 11 3.00 -17.65 1.68
N PRO A 12 2.60 -17.89 0.41
CA PRO A 12 2.19 -19.23 -0.03
C PRO A 12 3.31 -20.27 -0.08
N GLU A 13 4.58 -19.88 0.04
CA GLU A 13 5.76 -20.73 -0.12
C GLU A 13 6.41 -21.12 1.20
N ILE A 14 5.92 -20.58 2.32
CA ILE A 14 6.54 -20.73 3.64
C ILE A 14 5.51 -21.09 4.71
N ASP A 15 5.97 -21.80 5.73
CA ASP A 15 5.25 -21.88 6.98
C ASP A 15 5.38 -20.54 7.71
N ALA A 16 4.26 -20.00 8.19
CA ALA A 16 4.23 -18.70 8.82
C ALA A 16 3.07 -18.56 9.81
N SER A 17 3.11 -17.47 10.55
CA SER A 17 2.04 -17.01 11.42
C SER A 17 1.79 -15.54 11.18
N LEU A 18 0.53 -15.15 11.07
CA LEU A 18 0.08 -13.76 10.95
C LEU A 18 -0.78 -13.39 12.15
N THR A 19 -0.84 -12.12 12.49
CA THR A 19 -1.80 -11.60 13.46
C THR A 19 -2.82 -10.76 12.71
N ASN A 20 -4.11 -11.12 12.78
CA ASN A 20 -5.16 -10.35 12.11
C ASN A 20 -5.52 -9.08 12.90
N LEU A 21 -6.48 -8.30 12.38
CA LEU A 21 -6.93 -7.06 13.02
C LEU A 21 -7.62 -7.26 14.38
N ASP A 22 -8.12 -8.48 14.67
CA ASP A 22 -8.67 -8.84 15.99
C ASP A 22 -7.59 -9.26 17.00
N GLY A 23 -6.30 -9.19 16.62
CA GLY A 23 -5.20 -9.68 17.44
C GLY A 23 -5.08 -11.21 17.50
N ARG A 24 -5.80 -11.95 16.64
CA ARG A 24 -5.77 -13.41 16.60
C ARG A 24 -4.62 -13.90 15.73
N VAL A 25 -3.89 -14.88 16.25
CA VAL A 25 -2.83 -15.57 15.49
C VAL A 25 -3.48 -16.55 14.50
N GLN A 26 -3.15 -16.38 13.23
CA GLN A 26 -3.48 -17.28 12.13
C GLN A 26 -2.20 -17.97 11.66
N THR A 27 -2.34 -19.23 11.25
CA THR A 27 -1.21 -20.02 10.73
C THR A 27 -1.37 -20.22 9.23
N ALA A 28 -0.26 -20.13 8.52
CA ALA A 28 -0.14 -20.44 7.11
C ALA A 28 0.82 -21.61 6.97
N ARG A 29 0.48 -22.55 6.08
CA ARG A 29 1.36 -23.65 5.68
C ARG A 29 1.82 -23.43 4.26
N ALA A 30 3.05 -23.80 3.97
CA ALA A 30 3.57 -23.76 2.62
C ALA A 30 2.69 -24.59 1.68
N ALA A 31 2.19 -23.97 0.62
CA ALA A 31 1.41 -24.57 -0.45
C ALA A 31 2.20 -24.64 -1.78
N GLY A 32 3.26 -23.84 -1.91
CA GLY A 32 4.21 -23.84 -3.01
C GLY A 32 5.64 -24.14 -2.54
N ARG A 33 6.51 -24.43 -3.50
CA ARG A 33 7.95 -24.56 -3.24
C ARG A 33 8.62 -23.19 -3.35
N LEU A 34 9.63 -22.95 -2.51
CA LEU A 34 10.50 -21.79 -2.64
C LEU A 34 11.16 -21.76 -4.03
N PRO A 35 11.15 -20.62 -4.74
CA PRO A 35 11.78 -20.50 -6.04
C PRO A 35 13.31 -20.38 -5.91
N VAL A 36 14.03 -21.05 -6.80
CA VAL A 36 15.49 -20.89 -6.98
C VAL A 36 16.24 -21.07 -5.64
N GLU A 37 16.92 -20.04 -5.17
CA GLU A 37 17.72 -20.02 -3.93
C GLU A 37 17.00 -19.33 -2.77
N ALA A 38 15.70 -19.00 -2.93
CA ALA A 38 14.94 -18.35 -1.88
C ALA A 38 14.92 -19.19 -0.60
N ARG A 39 14.87 -18.49 0.53
CA ARG A 39 14.75 -19.06 1.88
C ARG A 39 13.59 -18.41 2.60
N GLU A 40 13.09 -19.05 3.65
CA GLU A 40 12.15 -18.38 4.56
C GLU A 40 12.83 -17.15 5.18
N GLY A 41 12.14 -16.01 5.20
CA GLY A 41 12.76 -14.75 5.66
C GLY A 41 13.32 -14.82 7.08
N TRP A 42 12.68 -15.62 7.95
CA TRP A 42 13.18 -15.86 9.30
C TRP A 42 14.52 -16.59 9.33
N ARG A 43 14.80 -17.50 8.38
CA ARG A 43 16.10 -18.19 8.28
C ARG A 43 17.20 -17.24 7.84
N VAL A 44 16.88 -16.31 6.94
CA VAL A 44 17.80 -15.26 6.51
C VAL A 44 18.16 -14.34 7.68
N LEU A 45 17.16 -13.90 8.44
CA LEU A 45 17.38 -13.10 9.66
C LEU A 45 18.16 -13.86 10.73
N ARG A 46 17.88 -15.14 10.91
CA ARG A 46 18.65 -16.04 11.79
C ARG A 46 20.12 -16.11 11.41
N ALA A 47 20.42 -16.35 10.13
CA ALA A 47 21.80 -16.42 9.65
C ALA A 47 22.52 -15.08 9.89
N LEU A 48 21.88 -13.96 9.54
CA LEU A 48 22.44 -12.63 9.77
C LEU A 48 22.70 -12.35 11.26
N GLY A 49 21.75 -12.69 12.14
CA GLY A 49 21.93 -12.54 13.59
C GLY A 49 23.09 -13.39 14.12
N GLY A 50 23.27 -14.61 13.60
CA GLY A 50 24.39 -15.48 13.92
C GLY A 50 25.74 -14.92 13.50
N GLU A 51 25.86 -14.42 12.26
CA GLU A 51 27.09 -13.78 11.76
C GLU A 51 27.47 -12.52 12.56
N LEU A 52 26.47 -11.79 13.06
CA LEU A 52 26.66 -10.62 13.93
C LEU A 52 26.92 -10.99 15.40
N GLY A 53 26.85 -12.27 15.78
CA GLY A 53 27.02 -12.72 17.16
C GLY A 53 25.93 -12.24 18.11
N LEU A 54 24.72 -11.99 17.60
CA LEU A 54 23.59 -11.52 18.40
C LEU A 54 22.90 -12.68 19.14
N ALA A 55 22.60 -12.47 20.42
CA ALA A 55 21.79 -13.40 21.20
C ALA A 55 20.34 -13.46 20.69
N GLY A 56 19.68 -14.60 20.87
CA GLY A 56 18.25 -14.78 20.55
C GLY A 56 17.99 -15.27 19.11
N PHE A 57 19.03 -15.61 18.36
CA PHE A 57 18.95 -16.17 17.00
C PHE A 57 19.34 -17.66 16.90
N GLU A 58 19.29 -18.40 18.01
CA GLU A 58 19.72 -19.79 18.13
C GLU A 58 18.63 -20.81 17.75
N PHE A 59 17.40 -20.35 17.50
CA PHE A 59 16.28 -21.20 17.07
C PHE A 59 16.58 -21.88 15.72
N ILE A 60 16.10 -23.10 15.50
CA ILE A 60 16.37 -23.89 14.27
C ILE A 60 15.14 -24.11 13.38
N ASP A 61 13.97 -23.80 13.92
CA ASP A 61 12.67 -23.93 13.28
C ASP A 61 11.74 -22.76 13.64
N LEU A 62 10.58 -22.72 12.98
CA LEU A 62 9.58 -21.69 13.22
C LEU A 62 8.98 -21.77 14.63
N VAL A 63 8.86 -22.98 15.20
CA VAL A 63 8.31 -23.17 16.55
C VAL A 63 9.21 -22.55 17.60
N GLY A 64 10.52 -22.80 17.54
CA GLY A 64 11.52 -22.22 18.41
C GLY A 64 11.60 -20.70 18.28
N LEU A 65 11.55 -20.18 17.05
CA LEU A 65 11.45 -18.74 16.81
C LEU A 65 10.24 -18.15 17.55
N ARG A 66 9.07 -18.76 17.36
CA ARG A 66 7.81 -18.29 17.94
C ARG A 66 7.78 -18.38 19.47
N ALA A 67 8.41 -19.40 20.05
CA ALA A 67 8.53 -19.54 21.50
C ALA A 67 9.39 -18.43 22.12
N GLY A 68 10.37 -17.90 21.37
CA GLY A 68 11.21 -16.77 21.80
C GLY A 68 10.55 -15.39 21.67
N MET A 69 9.38 -15.28 21.00
CA MET A 69 8.70 -14.00 20.80
C MET A 69 7.70 -13.71 21.91
N GLN A 70 7.71 -12.48 22.42
CA GLN A 70 6.70 -11.99 23.36
C GLN A 70 5.66 -11.14 22.62
N ASN A 71 4.38 -11.48 22.80
CA ASN A 71 3.30 -10.64 22.30
C ASN A 71 3.30 -9.32 23.07
N ARG A 72 3.37 -8.20 22.34
CA ARG A 72 3.24 -6.88 22.91
C ARG A 72 1.78 -6.46 22.93
N SER A 73 1.23 -6.25 24.13
CA SER A 73 -0.05 -5.57 24.26
C SER A 73 0.09 -4.12 23.80
N VAL A 74 -0.75 -3.72 22.86
CA VAL A 74 -0.82 -2.35 22.34
C VAL A 74 -2.17 -1.75 22.69
N SER A 75 -2.14 -0.65 23.43
CA SER A 75 -3.33 0.18 23.64
C SER A 75 -3.39 1.18 22.50
N PRO A 76 -4.42 1.13 21.63
CA PRO A 76 -4.54 2.11 20.56
C PRO A 76 -4.67 3.51 21.17
N VAL A 77 -3.86 4.43 20.68
CA VAL A 77 -3.96 5.85 21.03
C VAL A 77 -4.76 6.52 19.91
N ALA A 78 -5.77 7.31 20.29
CA ALA A 78 -6.51 8.11 19.32
C ALA A 78 -5.53 9.05 18.60
N SER A 79 -5.52 9.02 17.27
CA SER A 79 -4.78 10.00 16.48
C SER A 79 -5.42 11.37 16.65
N ALA A 80 -4.61 12.43 16.67
CA ALA A 80 -5.11 13.79 16.59
C ALA A 80 -5.96 13.95 15.31
N GLN A 81 -7.09 14.65 15.43
CA GLN A 81 -7.90 14.98 14.28
C GLN A 81 -7.09 15.88 13.33
N PRO A 82 -7.09 15.62 12.01
CA PRO A 82 -6.43 16.49 11.05
C PRO A 82 -6.99 17.91 11.14
N ALA A 83 -6.12 18.92 11.04
CA ALA A 83 -6.57 20.31 10.97
C ALA A 83 -7.34 20.53 9.65
N ALA A 84 -8.55 21.09 9.73
CA ALA A 84 -9.48 21.18 8.61
C ALA A 84 -9.23 22.37 7.65
N ALA A 85 -8.17 23.15 7.85
CA ALA A 85 -8.02 24.47 7.24
C ALA A 85 -6.87 24.54 6.23
N SER A 86 -7.13 24.09 5.01
CA SER A 86 -6.40 24.57 3.83
C SER A 86 -7.36 24.72 2.66
N ASP A 87 -7.03 25.59 1.72
CA ASP A 87 -7.81 25.76 0.49
C ASP A 87 -7.67 24.54 -0.43
N GLY A 88 -8.62 24.35 -1.35
CA GLY A 88 -8.60 23.29 -2.35
C GLY A 88 -9.56 22.13 -2.08
N LEU A 89 -9.55 21.13 -2.96
CA LEU A 89 -10.41 19.96 -2.90
C LEU A 89 -9.81 18.89 -1.99
N GLU A 90 -10.62 18.23 -1.19
CA GLU A 90 -10.18 17.15 -0.32
C GLU A 90 -9.90 15.86 -1.12
N ILE A 91 -8.82 15.13 -0.81
CA ILE A 91 -8.57 13.82 -1.42
C ILE A 91 -9.26 12.73 -0.60
N ALA A 92 -10.22 12.04 -1.21
CA ALA A 92 -10.66 10.72 -0.78
C ALA A 92 -9.75 9.65 -1.42
N ALA A 93 -8.72 9.21 -0.70
CA ALA A 93 -7.78 8.22 -1.21
C ALA A 93 -8.20 6.79 -0.84
N THR A 94 -8.14 5.87 -1.80
CA THR A 94 -8.28 4.42 -1.56
C THR A 94 -7.06 3.68 -2.10
N ALA A 95 -6.71 2.53 -1.52
CA ALA A 95 -5.70 1.67 -2.12
C ALA A 95 -6.30 0.93 -3.32
N ALA A 96 -5.66 1.03 -4.50
CA ALA A 96 -6.05 0.21 -5.64
C ALA A 96 -5.85 -1.27 -5.29
N ILE A 97 -6.93 -2.06 -5.35
CA ILE A 97 -6.99 -3.42 -4.80
C ILE A 97 -5.92 -4.38 -5.35
N TYR A 98 -5.49 -4.19 -6.61
CA TYR A 98 -4.45 -5.00 -7.24
C TYR A 98 -3.10 -4.30 -7.34
N ARG A 99 -2.87 -3.30 -6.49
CA ARG A 99 -1.61 -2.54 -6.40
C ARG A 99 -1.06 -2.45 -4.98
N THR A 100 -1.65 -3.13 -4.00
CA THR A 100 -1.30 -3.02 -2.57
C THR A 100 0.08 -3.59 -2.22
N ASP A 101 0.52 -4.63 -2.92
CA ASP A 101 1.78 -5.32 -2.63
C ASP A 101 2.45 -5.86 -3.90
N ALA A 102 3.65 -6.42 -3.74
CA ALA A 102 4.44 -6.95 -4.85
C ALA A 102 3.85 -8.22 -5.48
N VAL A 103 3.07 -9.01 -4.74
CA VAL A 103 2.44 -10.24 -5.24
C VAL A 103 1.29 -9.87 -6.16
N VAL A 104 0.32 -9.08 -5.69
CA VAL A 104 -0.85 -8.71 -6.50
C VAL A 104 -0.47 -7.85 -7.69
N ARG A 105 0.55 -6.99 -7.55
CA ARG A 105 1.02 -6.10 -8.63
C ARG A 105 1.70 -6.85 -9.78
N ARG A 106 2.27 -8.03 -9.51
CA ARG A 106 2.97 -8.87 -10.51
C ARG A 106 2.09 -9.99 -11.07
N ALA A 107 0.90 -10.19 -10.53
CA ALA A 107 -0.04 -11.21 -11.01
C ALA A 107 -0.77 -10.74 -12.28
N ALA A 108 -0.37 -11.23 -13.45
CA ALA A 108 -0.95 -10.81 -14.75
C ALA A 108 -2.48 -10.90 -14.80
N ALA A 109 -3.07 -11.98 -14.26
CA ALA A 109 -4.52 -12.17 -14.22
C ALA A 109 -5.24 -11.06 -13.43
N LEU A 110 -4.68 -10.64 -12.29
CA LEU A 110 -5.21 -9.53 -11.49
C LEU A 110 -5.00 -8.18 -12.20
N GLN A 111 -3.87 -8.03 -12.91
CA GLN A 111 -3.61 -6.82 -13.68
C GLN A 111 -4.54 -6.66 -14.88
N SER A 112 -5.03 -7.77 -15.47
CA SER A 112 -6.04 -7.75 -16.53
C SER A 112 -7.49 -7.66 -16.02
N HIS A 113 -7.71 -7.75 -14.71
CA HIS A 113 -9.05 -7.76 -14.14
C HIS A 113 -9.71 -6.38 -14.28
N PRO A 114 -11.03 -6.27 -14.58
CA PRO A 114 -11.72 -4.99 -14.75
C PRO A 114 -11.67 -4.04 -13.54
N LEU A 115 -11.37 -4.55 -12.34
CA LEU A 115 -11.18 -3.75 -11.13
C LEU A 115 -9.79 -3.08 -11.06
N ASN A 116 -8.84 -3.44 -11.94
CA ASN A 116 -7.59 -2.72 -12.09
C ASN A 116 -7.77 -1.57 -13.07
N ILE A 117 -8.27 -0.44 -12.59
CA ILE A 117 -8.46 0.74 -13.42
C ILE A 117 -7.14 1.52 -13.61
N ALA A 118 -7.09 2.36 -14.64
CA ALA A 118 -5.99 3.29 -14.82
C ALA A 118 -6.08 4.42 -13.77
N PRO A 119 -4.93 4.98 -13.33
CA PRO A 119 -4.93 6.07 -12.36
C PRO A 119 -5.63 7.29 -12.95
N CYS A 120 -6.57 7.86 -12.20
CA CYS A 120 -7.37 9.01 -12.60
C CYS A 120 -7.67 9.91 -11.40
N VAL A 121 -8.27 11.06 -11.67
CA VAL A 121 -8.89 11.90 -10.65
C VAL A 121 -10.40 11.92 -10.90
N ALA A 122 -11.16 11.27 -10.02
CA ALA A 122 -12.61 11.27 -10.11
C ALA A 122 -13.21 12.44 -9.31
N MET A 123 -14.16 13.17 -9.88
CA MET A 123 -14.83 14.29 -9.20
C MET A 123 -16.28 14.44 -9.64
N HIS A 124 -17.06 15.15 -8.83
CA HIS A 124 -18.46 15.45 -9.14
C HIS A 124 -18.56 16.30 -10.43
N PRO A 125 -19.55 16.06 -11.33
CA PRO A 125 -19.71 16.86 -12.55
C PRO A 125 -19.85 18.37 -12.31
N GLU A 126 -20.52 18.78 -11.23
CA GLU A 126 -20.65 20.20 -10.87
C GLU A 126 -19.31 20.81 -10.46
N GLN A 127 -18.46 20.03 -9.77
CA GLN A 127 -17.11 20.46 -9.41
C GLN A 127 -16.24 20.65 -10.66
N ALA A 128 -16.36 19.73 -11.62
CA ALA A 128 -15.66 19.82 -12.89
C ALA A 128 -16.12 21.05 -13.70
N ALA A 129 -17.42 21.36 -13.71
CA ALA A 129 -17.96 22.55 -14.36
C ALA A 129 -17.42 23.86 -13.72
N GLN A 130 -17.35 23.93 -12.39
CA GLN A 130 -16.76 25.06 -11.67
C GLN A 130 -15.27 25.26 -12.00
N LEU A 131 -14.53 24.15 -12.15
CA LEU A 131 -13.11 24.16 -12.53
C LEU A 131 -12.88 24.26 -14.04
N GLN A 132 -13.95 24.28 -14.85
CA GLN A 132 -13.91 24.32 -16.31
C GLN A 132 -13.10 23.16 -16.92
N VAL A 133 -13.22 21.96 -16.34
CA VAL A 133 -12.57 20.73 -16.83
C VAL A 133 -13.60 19.70 -17.31
N GLY A 134 -13.26 18.96 -18.37
CA GLY A 134 -14.11 17.94 -18.99
C GLY A 134 -13.69 16.51 -18.67
N ALA A 135 -14.59 15.55 -18.91
CA ALA A 135 -14.27 14.13 -18.83
C ALA A 135 -13.11 13.75 -19.77
N GLY A 136 -12.15 12.96 -19.26
CA GLY A 136 -10.96 12.54 -20.00
C GLY A 136 -9.88 13.61 -20.16
N GLN A 137 -10.15 14.87 -19.80
CA GLN A 137 -9.15 15.93 -19.86
C GLN A 137 -8.04 15.67 -18.85
N MET A 138 -6.79 15.89 -19.26
CA MET A 138 -5.66 15.83 -18.35
C MET A 138 -5.64 17.08 -17.46
N VAL A 139 -5.51 16.87 -16.15
CA VAL A 139 -5.38 17.94 -15.16
C VAL A 139 -4.13 17.74 -14.32
N LYS A 140 -3.52 18.84 -13.90
CA LYS A 140 -2.47 18.86 -12.90
C LYS A 140 -3.13 18.91 -11.53
N VAL A 141 -2.86 17.91 -10.72
CA VAL A 141 -3.28 17.78 -9.33
C VAL A 141 -2.06 18.04 -8.45
N GLY A 142 -2.13 19.00 -7.53
CA GLY A 142 -0.99 19.39 -6.70
C GLY A 142 -1.33 19.48 -5.22
N THR A 143 -0.44 18.93 -4.39
CA THR A 143 -0.34 19.15 -2.94
C THR A 143 0.98 19.85 -2.61
N ASP A 144 1.17 20.21 -1.34
CA ASP A 144 2.48 20.68 -0.84
C ASP A 144 3.58 19.62 -1.00
N ALA A 145 3.21 18.34 -1.02
CA ALA A 145 4.14 17.21 -1.11
C ALA A 145 4.55 16.89 -2.56
N GLY A 146 3.72 17.21 -3.55
CA GLY A 146 4.01 16.85 -4.94
C GLY A 146 2.88 17.12 -5.92
N LYS A 147 3.15 16.83 -7.20
CA LYS A 147 2.20 17.03 -8.30
C LYS A 147 2.06 15.76 -9.14
N ALA A 148 0.87 15.53 -9.66
CA ALA A 148 0.54 14.48 -10.61
C ALA A 148 -0.25 15.05 -11.78
N THR A 149 -0.14 14.43 -12.96
CA THR A 149 -1.00 14.76 -14.11
C THR A 149 -1.89 13.55 -14.39
N LEU A 150 -3.20 13.71 -14.23
CA LEU A 150 -4.17 12.62 -14.24
C LEU A 150 -5.36 12.96 -15.16
N PRO A 151 -5.96 11.97 -15.84
CA PRO A 151 -7.21 12.19 -16.56
C PRO A 151 -8.38 12.36 -15.59
N VAL A 152 -9.29 13.28 -15.91
CA VAL A 152 -10.53 13.51 -15.15
C VAL A 152 -11.55 12.43 -15.45
N VAL A 153 -12.14 11.86 -14.40
CA VAL A 153 -13.35 11.03 -14.48
C VAL A 153 -14.48 11.77 -13.77
N LEU A 154 -15.64 11.86 -14.42
CA LEU A 154 -16.81 12.47 -13.80
C LEU A 154 -17.64 11.38 -13.12
N ASP A 155 -17.84 11.51 -11.82
CA ASP A 155 -18.59 10.54 -11.02
C ASP A 155 -19.48 11.25 -10.00
N LYS A 156 -20.80 11.09 -10.14
CA LYS A 156 -21.80 11.70 -9.25
C LYS A 156 -21.78 11.12 -7.83
N ARG A 157 -21.09 9.98 -7.62
CA ARG A 157 -20.92 9.36 -6.30
C ARG A 157 -19.81 10.04 -5.49
N VAL A 158 -18.93 10.80 -6.14
CA VAL A 158 -17.92 11.61 -5.43
C VAL A 158 -18.60 12.86 -4.88
N ALA A 159 -18.39 13.14 -3.60
CA ALA A 159 -18.96 14.32 -2.96
C ALA A 159 -18.40 15.62 -3.58
N PRO A 160 -19.22 16.67 -3.75
CA PRO A 160 -18.73 18.00 -4.11
C PRO A 160 -17.66 18.49 -3.11
N GLY A 161 -16.64 19.22 -3.58
CA GLY A 161 -15.50 19.62 -2.74
C GLY A 161 -14.44 18.52 -2.52
N THR A 162 -14.62 17.34 -3.10
CA THR A 162 -13.72 16.19 -2.98
C THR A 162 -13.27 15.69 -4.36
N VAL A 163 -12.07 15.13 -4.41
CA VAL A 163 -11.62 14.26 -5.50
C VAL A 163 -11.31 12.88 -4.97
N TRP A 164 -11.65 11.85 -5.73
CA TRP A 164 -11.27 10.48 -5.43
C TRP A 164 -10.09 10.05 -6.29
N ILE A 165 -9.07 9.48 -5.66
CA ILE A 165 -7.82 9.07 -6.32
C ILE A 165 -7.34 7.76 -5.70
N GLU A 166 -7.03 6.77 -6.54
CA GLU A 166 -6.38 5.55 -6.05
C GLU A 166 -4.89 5.75 -5.79
N SER A 167 -4.45 5.29 -4.62
CA SER A 167 -3.04 5.10 -4.26
C SER A 167 -2.51 3.76 -4.75
N GLY A 168 -1.17 3.63 -4.81
CA GLY A 168 -0.50 2.42 -5.27
C GLY A 168 -0.04 2.46 -6.74
N HIS A 169 -0.36 3.55 -7.46
CA HIS A 169 0.20 3.84 -8.78
C HIS A 169 1.39 4.78 -8.66
N GLY A 170 2.40 4.60 -9.52
CA GLY A 170 3.53 5.52 -9.60
C GLY A 170 3.08 6.96 -9.93
N ALA A 171 2.05 7.11 -10.77
CA ALA A 171 1.48 8.41 -11.14
C ALA A 171 0.80 9.15 -9.99
N THR A 172 0.31 8.45 -8.96
CA THR A 172 -0.40 9.05 -7.81
C THR A 172 0.46 9.11 -6.55
N ALA A 173 1.64 8.50 -6.57
CA ALA A 173 2.59 8.50 -5.46
C ALA A 173 2.91 9.89 -4.85
N PRO A 174 2.99 10.99 -5.63
CA PRO A 174 3.30 12.31 -5.08
C PRO A 174 2.16 12.98 -4.28
N LEU A 175 0.92 12.50 -4.39
CA LEU A 175 -0.26 13.24 -3.90
C LEU A 175 -0.53 13.03 -2.41
N GLY A 176 -0.18 11.86 -1.85
CA GLY A 176 -0.40 11.57 -0.43
C GLY A 176 -1.86 11.73 0.02
N ALA A 177 -2.04 12.12 1.28
CA ALA A 177 -3.33 12.51 1.84
C ALA A 177 -3.36 14.02 2.08
N GLY A 178 -4.53 14.65 1.94
CA GLY A 178 -4.70 16.08 2.20
C GLY A 178 -5.65 16.75 1.22
N ARG A 179 -5.43 18.05 0.99
CA ARG A 179 -6.15 18.85 -0.01
C ARG A 179 -5.28 19.11 -1.23
N VAL A 180 -5.92 19.20 -2.39
CA VAL A 180 -5.29 19.42 -3.69
C VAL A 180 -5.85 20.63 -4.40
N THR A 181 -4.98 21.26 -5.18
CA THR A 181 -5.40 22.12 -6.29
C THR A 181 -5.52 21.29 -7.55
N VAL A 182 -6.54 21.57 -8.36
CA VAL A 182 -6.75 20.94 -9.65
C VAL A 182 -6.84 22.03 -10.70
N VAL A 183 -5.95 21.98 -11.68
CA VAL A 183 -5.91 22.92 -12.80
C VAL A 183 -5.78 22.17 -14.12
N ALA A 184 -6.35 22.71 -15.19
CA ALA A 184 -6.14 22.18 -16.53
C ALA A 184 -4.63 22.06 -16.83
N ALA A 185 -4.21 20.93 -17.41
CA ALA A 185 -2.81 20.64 -17.68
C ALA A 185 -2.23 21.52 -18.79
#